data_AF-A0A843DRK0-F1
#
_entry.id   AF-A0A843DRK0-F1
#
_cell.length_a   1.000
_cell.length_b   1.000
_cell.length_c   1.000
_cell.angle_alpha   90.00
_cell.angle_beta   90.00
_cell.angle_gamma   90.00
#
_symmetry.space_group_name_H-M   'P 1'
#
loop_
_entity.id
_entity.type
_entity.pdbx_description
1 polymer ?
#
loop_
_entity_poly.entity_id
_entity_poly.type
_entity_poly.pdbx_seq_one_letter_code
_entity_poly.pdbx_strand_id
1 'polypeptide(L)' 'MAGILEALEENQCDAYVAYDSSDNEDMRYLSGFLATDPYIYVCRKDGGKFLIVSSMEELRARRESPCSIVTRTAAGFA' A
#
# COMPACT_ATOMS: atom_id res chain seq x y z
N MET A 1 -13.89 -1.89 -3.88
CA MET A 1 -12.96 -0.74 -4.01
C MET A 1 -13.64 0.63 -3.85
N ALA A 2 -14.96 0.75 -4.03
CA ALA A 2 -15.70 1.99 -3.79
C ALA A 2 -15.65 2.47 -2.32
N GLY A 3 -15.74 1.55 -1.36
CA GLY A 3 -15.86 1.93 0.06
C GLY A 3 -14.71 2.74 0.66
N ILE A 4 -13.45 2.54 0.25
CA ILE A 4 -12.34 3.33 0.83
C ILE A 4 -12.28 4.74 0.26
N LEU A 5 -12.62 4.93 -1.03
CA LEU A 5 -12.63 6.25 -1.65
C LEU A 5 -13.82 7.07 -1.15
N GLU A 6 -14.99 6.44 -1.03
CA GLU A 6 -16.18 7.02 -0.40
C GLU A 6 -15.87 7.44 1.04
N ALA A 7 -15.26 6.56 1.84
CA ALA A 7 -14.88 6.89 3.21
C ALA A 7 -13.88 8.05 3.28
N LEU A 8 -12.93 8.16 2.35
CA LEU A 8 -12.01 9.30 2.30
C LEU A 8 -12.75 10.61 1.98
N GLU A 9 -13.70 10.59 1.06
CA GLU A 9 -14.51 11.75 0.70
C GLU A 9 -15.40 12.19 1.87
N GLU A 10 -16.12 11.26 2.49
CA GLU A 10 -17.00 11.51 3.65
C GLU A 10 -16.25 12.09 4.85
N ASN A 11 -15.02 11.62 5.10
CA ASN A 11 -14.19 12.07 6.21
C ASN A 11 -13.23 13.22 5.84
N GLN A 12 -13.32 13.75 4.62
CA GLN A 12 -12.46 14.84 4.12
C GLN A 12 -10.95 14.52 4.23
N CYS A 13 -10.58 13.27 3.98
CA CYS A 13 -9.21 12.77 4.05
C CYS A 13 -8.55 12.73 2.67
N ASP A 14 -7.26 13.03 2.61
CA ASP A 14 -6.49 12.98 1.36
C ASP A 14 -5.99 11.57 1.01
N ALA A 15 -5.80 10.72 2.01
CA ALA A 15 -5.34 9.36 1.83
C ALA A 15 -5.68 8.47 3.03
N TYR A 16 -5.78 7.17 2.75
CA TYR A 16 -5.77 6.10 3.72
C TYR A 16 -4.37 5.47 3.75
N VAL A 17 -3.85 5.21 4.95
CA VAL A 17 -2.54 4.57 5.16
C VAL A 17 -2.71 3.39 6.10
N ALA A 18 -2.15 2.24 5.73
CA ALA A 18 -2.06 1.06 6.57
C ALA A 18 -0.62 0.55 6.63
N TYR A 19 -0.20 0.05 7.79
CA TYR A 19 1.10 -0.56 8.02
C TYR A 19 0.91 -1.88 8.74
N ASP A 20 1.12 -2.97 8.02
CA ASP A 20 0.95 -4.35 8.50
C ASP A 20 1.57 -5.32 7.46
N SER A 21 1.49 -6.63 7.68
CA SER A 21 1.96 -7.66 6.74
C SER A 21 0.81 -8.27 5.92
N SER A 22 1.13 -9.22 5.02
CA SER A 22 0.09 -9.95 4.27
C SER A 22 -0.70 -10.97 5.11
N ASP A 23 -0.35 -11.15 6.39
CA ASP A 23 -1.15 -11.95 7.32
C ASP A 23 -2.48 -11.26 7.62
N ASN A 24 -2.50 -9.92 7.55
CA ASN A 24 -3.73 -9.16 7.51
C ASN A 24 -4.40 -9.29 6.14
N GLU A 25 -5.64 -9.81 6.15
CA GLU A 25 -6.43 -10.09 4.96
C GLU A 25 -6.70 -8.83 4.13
N ASP A 26 -6.92 -7.69 4.81
CA ASP A 26 -7.16 -6.41 4.15
C ASP A 26 -5.91 -5.94 3.42
N MET A 27 -4.72 -6.09 4.03
CA MET A 27 -3.47 -5.75 3.35
C MET A 27 -3.28 -6.59 2.10
N ARG A 28 -3.52 -7.90 2.18
CA ARG A 28 -3.42 -8.79 1.02
C ARG A 28 -4.43 -8.42 -0.06
N TYR A 29 -5.66 -8.12 0.31
CA TYR A 29 -6.72 -7.75 -0.64
C TYR A 29 -6.44 -6.40 -1.32
N LEU A 30 -5.99 -5.40 -0.54
CA LEU A 30 -5.73 -4.05 -1.04
C LEU A 30 -4.48 -3.97 -1.91
N SER A 31 -3.44 -4.71 -1.52
CA SER A 31 -2.11 -4.64 -2.13
C SER A 31 -1.87 -5.69 -3.21
N GLY A 32 -2.50 -6.87 -3.14
CA GLY A 32 -2.16 -8.04 -3.95
C GLY A 32 -0.76 -8.62 -3.67
N PHE A 33 -0.05 -8.12 -2.66
CA PHE A 33 1.33 -8.47 -2.38
C PHE A 33 1.44 -9.41 -1.18
N LEU A 34 2.22 -10.50 -1.34
CA LEU A 34 2.45 -11.48 -0.29
C LEU A 34 3.85 -11.26 0.30
N ALA A 35 3.87 -10.85 1.57
CA ALA A 35 5.11 -10.67 2.32
C ALA A 35 4.86 -10.81 3.82
N THR A 36 5.74 -11.58 4.46
CA THR A 36 5.77 -11.73 5.92
C THR A 36 6.25 -10.44 6.59
N ASP A 37 7.21 -9.75 5.98
CA ASP A 37 7.66 -8.46 6.48
C ASP A 37 6.58 -7.39 6.27
N PRO A 38 6.33 -6.52 7.27
CA PRO A 38 5.31 -5.49 7.15
C PRO A 38 5.69 -4.45 6.10
N TYR A 39 4.67 -3.90 5.43
CA TYR A 39 4.80 -2.88 4.40
C TYR A 39 3.74 -1.81 4.56
N ILE A 40 3.95 -0.65 3.93
CA ILE A 40 2.99 0.46 3.99
C ILE A 40 2.15 0.44 2.72
N TYR A 41 0.83 0.40 2.88
CA TYR A 41 -0.12 0.64 1.81
C TYR A 41 -0.67 2.06 1.91
N VAL A 42 -0.73 2.76 0.78
CA VAL A 42 -1.32 4.10 0.68
C VAL A 42 -2.36 4.11 -0.43
N CYS A 43 -3.58 4.56 -0.12
CA CYS A 43 -4.63 4.84 -1.09
C CYS A 43 -4.99 6.32 -1.03
N ARG A 44 -4.68 7.07 -2.07
CA ARG A 44 -5.00 8.50 -2.18
C ARG A 44 -6.44 8.69 -2.65
N LYS A 45 -7.04 9.83 -2.34
CA LYS A 45 -8.40 10.20 -2.75
C LYS A 45 -8.60 10.26 -4.28
N ASP A 46 -7.50 10.40 -5.04
CA ASP A 46 -7.51 10.36 -6.52
C ASP A 46 -7.49 8.93 -7.09
N GLY A 47 -7.56 7.91 -6.22
CA GLY A 47 -7.49 6.50 -6.60
C GLY A 47 -6.06 5.96 -6.72
N GLY A 48 -5.04 6.81 -6.57
CA GLY A 48 -3.64 6.39 -6.61
C GLY A 48 -3.30 5.44 -5.46
N LYS A 49 -2.76 4.27 -5.79
CA LYS A 49 -2.35 3.25 -4.81
C LYS A 49 -0.85 3.02 -4.83
N PHE A 50 -0.25 3.00 -3.65
CA PHE A 50 1.19 2.85 -3.47
C PHE A 50 1.50 1.77 -2.44
N LEU A 51 2.59 1.06 -2.67
CA LEU A 51 3.23 0.23 -1.66
C LEU A 51 4.63 0.75 -1.39
N ILE A 52 4.93 0.94 -0.11
CA ILE A 52 6.27 1.25 0.37
C ILE A 52 6.84 -0.03 0.99
N VAL A 53 7.81 -0.63 0.31
CA VAL A 53 8.39 -1.94 0.64
C VAL A 53 9.88 -1.83 0.94
N SER A 54 10.46 -2.86 1.55
CA SER A 54 11.91 -2.95 1.66
C SER A 54 12.55 -3.07 0.27
N SER A 55 13.80 -2.65 0.12
CA SER A 55 14.52 -2.73 -1.17
C SER A 55 14.68 -4.18 -1.65
N MET A 56 14.72 -5.15 -0.73
CA MET A 56 14.76 -6.58 -1.07
C MET A 56 13.47 -7.07 -1.73
N GLU A 57 12.34 -6.43 -1.39
CA GLU A 57 11.02 -6.81 -1.87
C GLU A 57 10.58 -6.07 -3.14
N GLU A 58 11.32 -5.06 -3.58
CA GLU A 58 10.94 -4.22 -4.72
C GLU A 58 10.60 -5.03 -5.97
N LEU A 59 11.49 -5.95 -6.37
CA LEU A 59 11.31 -6.75 -7.58
C LEU A 59 10.12 -7.71 -7.48
N ARG A 60 9.85 -8.24 -6.29
CA ARG A 60 8.71 -9.13 -6.07
C ARG A 60 7.41 -8.32 -6.07
N ALA A 61 7.37 -7.22 -5.33
CA ALA A 61 6.23 -6.33 -5.26
C ALA A 61 5.82 -5.77 -6.63
N ARG A 62 6.78 -5.41 -7.50
CA ARG A 62 6.50 -4.96 -8.88
C ARG A 62 5.86 -6.02 -9.77
N ARG A 63 6.06 -7.31 -9.47
CA ARG A 63 5.48 -8.42 -10.24
C ARG A 63 4.10 -8.84 -9.72
N GLU A 64 3.92 -8.79 -8.41
CA GLU A 64 2.71 -9.31 -7.74
C GLU A 64 1.63 -8.24 -7.56
N SER A 65 2.02 -7.00 -7.30
CA SER A 65 1.08 -5.94 -6.94
C SER A 65 0.71 -5.06 -8.14
N PRO A 66 -0.57 -4.65 -8.27
CA PRO A 66 -0.98 -3.60 -9.20
C PRO A 66 -0.66 -2.18 -8.69
N CYS A 67 -0.12 -2.03 -7.47
CA CYS A 67 0.19 -0.72 -6.89
C CYS A 67 1.48 -0.13 -7.46
N SER A 68 1.61 1.20 -7.37
CA SER A 68 2.88 1.87 -7.61
C SER A 68 3.87 1.54 -6.49
N ILE A 69 5.05 1.01 -6.84
CA ILE A 69 6.03 0.54 -5.86
C ILE A 69 7.09 1.60 -5.59
N VAL A 70 7.29 1.89 -4.30
CA VAL A 70 8.31 2.77 -3.76
C VAL A 70 9.13 1.98 -2.74
N THR A 71 10.46 2.11 -2.75
CA THR A 71 11.29 1.51 -1.70
C THR A 71 11.31 2.41 -0.47
N ARG A 72 11.47 1.83 0.72
CA ARG A 72 11.62 2.58 1.98
C ARG A 72 12.71 3.66 1.88
N THR A 73 13.87 3.30 1.31
CA THR A 73 14.97 4.23 1.07
C THR A 73 14.58 5.39 0.15
N ALA A 74 13.85 5.12 -0.94
CA ALA A 74 13.37 6.17 -1.85
C ALA A 74 12.32 7.08 -1.20
N ALA A 75 11.57 6.58 -0.21
CA ALA A 75 10.63 7.36 0.59
C ALA A 75 11.28 8.10 1.78
N GLY A 76 12.61 8.01 1.95
CA GLY A 76 13.33 8.68 3.03
C GLY A 76 13.29 7.95 4.38
N PHE A 77 12.86 6.69 4.39
CA PHE A 77 12.95 5.84 5.58
C PHE A 77 14.34 5.17 5.63
N ALA A 78 15.00 5.28 6.79
CA ALA A 78 16.29 4.65 7.08
C ALA A 78 16.11 3.20 7.54
#